data_AF-A0A965PHW8-F1
#
_entry.id   AF-A0A965PHW8-F1
#
_cell.length_a   1.000
_cell.length_b   1.000
_cell.length_c   1.000
_cell.angle_alpha   90.00
_cell.angle_beta   90.00
_cell.angle_gamma   90.00
#
_symmetry.space_group_name_H-M   'P 1'
#
loop_
_entity.id
_entity.type
_entity.pdbx_description
1 polymer ?
#
loop_
_entity_poly.entity_id
_entity_poly.type
_entity_poly.pdbx_seq_one_letter_code
_entity_poly.pdbx_strand_id
1 'polypeptide(L)'
;MEKLIKNGKVGVIISGGWGSGFHTWNAPLEAVFNPQLIELIEREDFDEATEFIKKTYSDVYSKQSFLSNTSDLVVEWVEEGREFYITEYDGMESIVFKDEIKWITA
;
A
#
# COMPACT_ATOMS: atom_id res chain seq x y z
N MET A 1 7.01 12.76 7.03
CA MET A 1 5.79 11.95 6.82
C MET A 1 5.47 11.29 8.14
N GLU A 2 4.30 11.57 8.69
CA GLU A 2 3.82 10.88 9.87
C GLU A 2 3.38 9.46 9.46
N LYS A 3 3.83 8.45 10.20
CA LYS A 3 3.53 7.04 9.94
C LYS A 3 2.71 6.50 11.11
N LEU A 4 1.73 5.64 10.82
CA LEU A 4 0.99 4.96 11.88
C LEU A 4 1.84 3.83 12.46
N ILE A 5 2.15 3.90 13.75
CA ILE A 5 2.94 2.90 14.47
C ILE A 5 2.08 2.23 15.55
N LYS A 6 1.95 0.91 15.49
CA LYS A 6 1.28 0.09 16.51
C LYS A 6 2.20 -1.05 16.92
N ASN A 7 2.45 -1.20 18.22
CA ASN A 7 3.25 -2.30 18.78
C ASN A 7 4.65 -2.47 18.12
N GLY A 8 5.34 -1.36 17.84
CA GLY A 8 6.67 -1.37 17.19
C GLY A 8 6.64 -1.72 15.70
N LYS A 9 5.46 -1.70 15.07
CA LYS A 9 5.28 -1.94 13.64
C LYS A 9 4.67 -0.72 12.96
N VAL A 10 5.08 -0.47 11.73
CA VAL A 10 4.59 0.56 10.81
C VAL A 10 3.53 -0.07 9.90
N GLY A 11 2.37 0.57 9.75
CA GLY A 11 1.37 0.17 8.77
C GLY A 11 1.80 0.53 7.36
N VAL A 12 1.67 -0.42 6.43
CA VAL A 12 2.04 -0.31 5.01
C VAL A 12 0.86 -0.77 4.17
N ILE A 13 0.38 0.09 3.28
CA ILE A 13 -0.72 -0.25 2.38
C ILE A 13 -0.17 -0.88 1.10
N ILE A 14 -0.71 -2.04 0.74
CA ILE A 14 -0.46 -2.73 -0.53
C ILE A 14 -1.79 -3.15 -1.17
N SER A 15 -1.79 -3.45 -2.47
CA SER A 15 -2.91 -4.13 -3.13
C SER A 15 -2.86 -5.64 -2.88
N GLY A 16 -3.88 -6.21 -2.26
CA GLY A 16 -4.03 -7.66 -2.06
C GLY A 16 -4.82 -8.36 -3.17
N GLY A 17 -5.33 -7.63 -4.15
CA GLY A 17 -6.18 -8.12 -5.24
C GLY A 17 -5.50 -8.07 -6.62
N TRP A 18 -6.17 -8.63 -7.61
CA TRP A 18 -5.66 -8.73 -8.99
C TRP A 18 -6.15 -7.59 -9.88
N GLY A 19 -5.38 -7.27 -10.91
CA GLY A 19 -5.76 -6.36 -11.99
C GLY A 19 -5.47 -4.89 -11.74
N SER A 20 -5.07 -4.47 -10.52
CA SER A 20 -4.66 -3.10 -10.23
C SER A 20 -3.73 -3.02 -9.00
N GLY A 21 -2.45 -2.70 -9.25
CA GLY A 21 -1.49 -2.42 -8.18
C GLY A 21 -1.73 -1.08 -7.49
N PHE A 22 -1.18 -0.91 -6.29
CA PHE A 22 -1.21 0.35 -5.57
C PHE A 22 0.12 1.09 -5.72
N HIS A 23 1.14 0.79 -4.91
CA HIS A 23 2.42 1.50 -5.00
C HIS A 23 3.16 1.25 -6.32
N THR A 24 3.24 0.00 -6.73
CA THR A 24 3.96 -0.47 -7.93
C THR A 24 3.38 0.12 -9.21
N TRP A 25 2.11 0.50 -9.16
CA TRP A 25 1.42 1.18 -10.24
C TRP A 25 1.28 2.67 -9.94
N ASN A 26 2.26 3.33 -9.31
CA ASN A 26 2.40 4.78 -9.09
C ASN A 26 1.56 5.46 -7.99
N ALA A 27 0.97 4.72 -7.05
CA ALA A 27 0.49 5.38 -5.83
C ALA A 27 1.70 6.00 -5.13
N PRO A 28 1.63 7.28 -4.74
CA PRO A 28 2.80 7.97 -4.26
C PRO A 28 3.20 7.40 -2.90
N LEU A 29 4.49 7.51 -2.54
CA LEU A 29 5.02 6.86 -1.35
C LEU A 29 4.31 7.31 -0.07
N GLU A 30 3.80 8.55 -0.05
CA GLU A 30 2.96 9.06 1.03
C GLU A 30 1.63 8.35 1.21
N ALA A 31 1.04 7.82 0.15
CA ALA A 31 -0.22 7.09 0.23
C ALA A 31 -0.02 5.73 0.90
N VAL A 32 1.13 5.08 0.65
CA VAL A 32 1.51 3.78 1.25
C VAL A 32 1.56 3.82 2.77
N PHE A 33 1.96 4.96 3.35
CA PHE A 33 2.12 5.13 4.80
C PHE A 33 1.08 6.07 5.41
N ASN A 34 0.02 6.45 4.67
CA ASN A 34 -0.94 7.45 5.13
C ASN A 34 -1.75 6.94 6.34
N PRO A 35 -1.63 7.55 7.54
CA PRO A 35 -2.29 7.04 8.74
C PRO A 35 -3.81 6.99 8.63
N GLN A 36 -4.44 8.02 8.04
CA GLN A 36 -5.88 8.08 7.87
C GLN A 36 -6.37 6.99 6.92
N LEU A 37 -5.66 6.77 5.81
CA LEU A 37 -6.04 5.72 4.86
C LEU A 37 -5.88 4.32 5.47
N ILE A 38 -4.83 4.09 6.26
CA ILE A 38 -4.65 2.84 7.01
C ILE A 38 -5.83 2.58 7.94
N GLU A 39 -6.26 3.58 8.71
CA GLU A 39 -7.39 3.45 9.64
C GLU A 39 -8.72 3.15 8.91
N LEU A 40 -8.94 3.76 7.74
CA LEU A 40 -10.13 3.48 6.93
C LEU A 40 -10.12 2.05 6.37
N ILE A 41 -8.97 1.57 5.89
CA ILE A 41 -8.82 0.20 5.38
C ILE A 41 -9.00 -0.83 6.51
N GLU A 42 -8.39 -0.62 7.68
CA GLU A 42 -8.56 -1.53 8.83
C GLU A 42 -10.00 -1.59 9.35
N ARG A 43 -10.79 -0.55 9.11
CA ARG A 43 -12.23 -0.49 9.41
C ARG A 43 -13.11 -1.03 8.29
N GLU A 44 -12.53 -1.44 7.17
CA GLU A 44 -13.23 -1.82 5.93
C GLU A 44 -14.17 -0.72 5.39
N ASP A 45 -13.86 0.55 5.69
CA ASP A 45 -14.62 1.72 5.24
C ASP A 45 -14.15 2.17 3.85
N PHE A 46 -14.29 1.26 2.87
CA PHE A 46 -13.70 1.43 1.54
C PHE A 46 -14.35 2.55 0.72
N ASP A 47 -15.59 2.90 1.02
CA ASP A 47 -16.27 4.06 0.41
C ASP A 47 -15.60 5.36 0.85
N GLU A 48 -15.38 5.54 2.17
CA GLU A 48 -14.67 6.72 2.68
C GLU A 48 -13.19 6.74 2.24
N ALA A 49 -12.53 5.58 2.20
CA ALA A 49 -11.16 5.45 1.67
C ALA A 49 -11.07 5.89 0.20
N THR A 50 -12.06 5.50 -0.61
CA THR A 50 -12.14 5.88 -2.03
C THR A 50 -12.27 7.38 -2.20
N GLU A 51 -13.17 8.02 -1.45
CA GLU A 51 -13.35 9.48 -1.48
C GLU A 51 -12.12 10.22 -0.94
N PHE A 52 -11.47 9.67 0.08
CA PHE A 52 -10.22 10.20 0.61
C PHE A 52 -9.11 10.19 -0.45
N ILE A 53 -8.93 9.09 -1.18
CA ILE A 53 -7.93 8.97 -2.25
C ILE A 53 -8.25 9.95 -3.39
N LYS A 54 -9.51 10.03 -3.83
CA LYS A 54 -9.96 11.00 -4.86
C LYS A 54 -9.55 12.42 -4.52
N LYS A 55 -9.79 12.81 -3.27
CA LYS A 55 -9.56 14.18 -2.79
C LYS A 55 -8.08 14.48 -2.57
N THR A 56 -7.34 13.54 -1.99
CA THR A 56 -5.95 13.76 -1.53
C THR A 56 -4.95 13.51 -2.65
N TYR A 57 -5.25 12.57 -3.55
CA TYR A 57 -4.36 12.10 -4.62
C TYR A 57 -5.03 12.22 -5.99
N SER A 58 -5.70 13.35 -6.27
CA SER A 58 -6.52 13.56 -7.48
C SER A 58 -5.76 13.37 -8.81
N ASP A 59 -4.49 13.78 -8.86
CA ASP A 59 -3.64 13.66 -10.06
C ASP A 59 -3.26 12.20 -10.34
N VAL A 60 -3.18 11.40 -9.28
CA VAL A 60 -2.86 9.97 -9.32
C VAL A 60 -4.12 9.21 -9.72
N TYR A 61 -5.25 9.51 -9.07
CA TYR A 61 -6.59 9.01 -9.38
C TYR A 61 -6.97 9.24 -10.86
N SER A 62 -6.73 10.44 -11.39
CA SER A 62 -7.19 10.80 -12.75
C SER A 62 -6.40 10.14 -13.89
N LYS A 63 -5.15 9.74 -13.63
CA LYS A 63 -4.26 9.17 -14.65
C LYS A 63 -4.36 7.65 -14.75
N GLN A 64 -4.89 7.01 -13.72
CA GLN A 64 -4.73 5.58 -13.50
C GLN A 64 -6.00 4.99 -12.88
N SER A 65 -6.32 3.77 -13.30
CA SER A 65 -7.45 3.00 -12.77
C SER A 65 -7.19 2.46 -11.35
N PHE A 66 -6.49 3.19 -10.47
CA PHE A 66 -6.20 2.77 -9.08
C PHE A 66 -7.44 2.35 -8.28
N LEU A 67 -8.63 2.71 -8.76
CA LEU A 67 -9.86 2.67 -8.01
C LEU A 67 -10.88 1.80 -8.68
N SER A 68 -10.42 0.89 -9.55
CA SER A 68 -11.22 -0.29 -9.85
C SER A 68 -11.64 -0.94 -8.53
N ASN A 69 -10.74 -1.10 -7.54
CA ASN A 69 -11.05 -1.74 -6.26
C ASN A 69 -10.25 -1.20 -5.06
N THR A 70 -10.68 -0.09 -4.42
CA THR A 70 -10.12 0.30 -3.09
C THR A 70 -10.31 -0.81 -2.03
N SER A 71 -11.31 -1.67 -2.22
CA SER A 71 -11.56 -2.87 -1.43
C SER A 71 -10.45 -3.91 -1.47
N ASP A 72 -9.56 -3.85 -2.46
CA ASP A 72 -8.41 -4.75 -2.58
C ASP A 72 -7.22 -4.27 -1.76
N LEU A 73 -7.25 -3.03 -1.23
CA LEU A 73 -6.17 -2.52 -0.39
C LEU A 73 -6.17 -3.22 0.97
N VAL A 74 -4.99 -3.62 1.42
CA VAL A 74 -4.76 -4.25 2.73
C VAL A 74 -3.63 -3.54 3.47
N VAL A 75 -3.63 -3.67 4.80
CA VAL A 75 -2.60 -3.11 5.67
C VAL A 75 -1.69 -4.23 6.16
N GLU A 76 -0.43 -4.16 5.77
CA GLU A 76 0.64 -5.01 6.28
C GLU A 76 1.41 -4.28 7.39
N TRP A 77 1.62 -4.96 8.51
CA TRP A 77 2.34 -4.40 9.66
C TRP A 77 3.81 -4.82 9.65
N VAL A 78 4.68 -3.91 9.24
CA VAL A 78 6.13 -4.12 9.10
C VAL A 78 6.88 -3.62 10.32
N GLU A 79 7.87 -4.37 10.83
CA GLU A 79 8.72 -3.93 11.93
C GLU A 79 9.37 -2.57 11.65
N GLU A 80 9.34 -1.67 12.64
CA GLU A 80 9.91 -0.33 12.48
C GLU A 80 11.41 -0.41 12.16
N GLY A 81 11.81 0.25 11.07
CA GLY A 81 13.19 0.26 10.60
C GLY A 81 13.59 -0.94 9.73
N ARG A 82 12.72 -1.93 9.55
CA ARG A 82 12.98 -3.07 8.65
C ARG A 82 12.94 -2.62 7.19
N GLU A 83 13.96 -2.98 6.42
CA GLU A 83 14.07 -2.63 5.00
C GLU A 83 13.28 -3.61 4.13
N PHE A 84 12.49 -3.08 3.20
CA PHE A 84 11.69 -3.86 2.25
C PHE A 84 11.49 -3.11 0.93
N TYR A 85 11.07 -3.83 -0.10
CA TYR A 85 10.46 -3.24 -1.29
C TYR A 85 9.11 -3.91 -1.57
N ILE A 86 8.25 -3.23 -2.32
CA ILE A 86 6.97 -3.79 -2.77
C ILE A 86 7.16 -4.27 -4.20
N THR A 87 6.75 -5.51 -4.47
CA THR A 87 6.70 -6.12 -5.80
C THR A 87 5.26 -6.45 -6.16
N GLU A 88 4.99 -6.81 -7.41
CA GLU A 88 3.64 -7.17 -7.88
C GLU A 88 3.65 -8.32 -8.87
N TYR A 89 2.51 -8.99 -8.98
CA TYR A 89 2.18 -9.88 -10.07
C TYR A 89 0.72 -9.67 -10.46
N ASP A 90 0.49 -9.01 -11.61
CA ASP A 90 -0.83 -8.62 -12.11
C ASP A 90 -1.64 -7.83 -11.06
N GLY A 91 -1.01 -6.77 -10.54
CA GLY A 91 -1.60 -5.85 -9.57
C GLY A 91 -1.63 -6.37 -8.13
N MET A 92 -1.52 -7.67 -7.90
CA MET A 92 -1.41 -8.22 -6.55
C MET A 92 0.00 -7.95 -6.01
N GLU A 93 0.09 -7.09 -5.00
CA GLU A 93 1.35 -6.65 -4.42
C GLU A 93 1.82 -7.55 -3.28
N SER A 94 3.13 -7.53 -3.04
CA SER A 94 3.76 -8.28 -1.96
C SER A 94 4.95 -7.52 -1.40
N ILE A 95 5.15 -7.60 -0.09
CA ILE A 95 6.32 -7.05 0.58
C ILE A 95 7.45 -8.07 0.52
N VAL A 96 8.61 -7.65 0.03
CA VAL A 96 9.84 -8.45 0.02
C VAL A 96 10.85 -7.78 0.94
N PHE A 97 11.22 -8.47 2.01
CA PHE A 97 12.17 -7.97 2.99
C PHE A 97 13.61 -8.19 2.55
N LYS A 98 14.44 -7.16 2.70
CA LYS A 98 15.84 -7.18 2.25
C LYS A 98 16.66 -8.32 2.86
N ASP A 99 16.40 -8.63 4.13
CA ASP A 99 17.09 -9.65 4.92
C ASP A 99 16.64 -11.09 4.61
N GLU A 100 15.56 -11.27 3.85
CA GLU A 100 15.04 -12.59 3.45
C GLU A 100 15.42 -13.00 2.02
N ILE A 101 15.98 -12.08 1.23
CA ILE A 101 16.35 -12.32 -0.17
C ILE A 101 17.59 -13.21 -0.25
N LYS A 102 17.42 -14.40 -0.84
CA LYS A 102 18.52 -15.32 -1.14
C LYS A 102 18.98 -15.12 -2.59
N TRP A 103 20.16 -14.55 -2.74
CA TRP A 103 20.82 -14.44 -4.05
C TRP A 103 21.45 -15.77 -4.44
N ILE A 104 21.35 -16.13 -5.71
CA ILE A 104 22.04 -17.28 -6.30
C ILE A 104 23.19 -16.77 -7.19
N THR A 105 24.29 -17.51 -7.23
CA THR A 105 25.44 -17.19 -8.10
C THR A 105 25.29 -17.91 -9.43
N ALA A 106 25.53 -17.19 -10.53
CA ALA A 106 25.50 -17.74 -11.90
C ALA A 106 26.78 -18.52 -12.23
#